data_AF-A0A925WTL7-F1
#
_entry.id   AF-A0A925WTL7-F1
#
_cell.length_a   1.000
_cell.length_b   1.000
_cell.length_c   1.000
_cell.angle_alpha   90.00
_cell.angle_beta   90.00
_cell.angle_gamma   90.00
#
_symmetry.space_group_name_H-M   'P 1'
#
loop_
_entity.id
_entity.type
_entity.pdbx_description
1 polymer ?
#
loop_
_entity_poly.entity_id
_entity_poly.type
_entity_poly.pdbx_seq_one_letter_code
_entity_poly.pdbx_strand_id
1 'polypeptide(L)'
;MRYFFIVFHLALMFAPDTEPVAAKRNGDAAQNENGEKGPKMKSYFVLSGRRIAALTAIGAALTGPLLGQAAFAFQPPDGPPPMGGGGPEGQGGQGGFRGRGGPGGPGRPGGRRPFGGPRPVTVTSVPVEALTAGLGLTTNQAAKVTQIQRQLRQDQQKQMPRPEQRPDGPPNQETMQAMRETLRGLDQKAAAEIEVVLTSEQKSTLPTLIKALDALGRAEVPPGVFGQLKLTTDQVKQLAALPGGGPPPPPMGGGGERASRPSPSRMQQERRLTQEKVLRILTAGQKEIVEVYREANPRPQRGGREGFGQWDGGNGGPPPPIE
;
A
#
# COMPACT_ATOMS: atom_id res chain seq x y z
N MET A 1 37.56 -21.99 -39.41
CA MET A 1 36.26 -22.67 -39.26
C MET A 1 35.16 -21.62 -39.22
N ARG A 2 34.37 -21.60 -40.27
CA ARG A 2 33.26 -20.68 -40.55
C ARG A 2 32.00 -21.53 -40.50
N TYR A 3 31.05 -21.31 -39.59
CA TYR A 3 29.64 -21.69 -39.71
C TYR A 3 28.87 -21.05 -38.53
N PHE A 4 27.59 -20.71 -38.73
CA PHE A 4 26.68 -19.94 -37.86
C PHE A 4 26.55 -18.43 -38.11
N PHE A 5 26.35 -18.09 -39.38
CA PHE A 5 25.35 -17.10 -39.79
C PHE A 5 24.29 -17.87 -40.60
N ILE A 6 23.00 -17.51 -40.48
CA ILE A 6 21.77 -18.08 -41.10
C ILE A 6 20.85 -18.72 -40.05
N VAL A 7 20.02 -17.90 -39.39
CA VAL A 7 18.56 -18.07 -39.24
C VAL A 7 18.00 -16.69 -38.86
N PHE A 8 17.80 -15.82 -39.85
CA PHE A 8 17.08 -14.55 -39.64
C PHE A 8 16.43 -14.11 -40.96
N HIS A 9 15.58 -14.95 -41.56
CA HIS A 9 14.92 -14.61 -42.83
C HIS A 9 13.64 -15.41 -43.15
N LEU A 10 12.67 -15.53 -42.22
CA LEU A 10 11.29 -15.89 -42.61
C LEU A 10 10.25 -15.58 -41.51
N ALA A 11 9.89 -14.32 -41.33
CA ALA A 11 8.68 -13.92 -40.59
C ALA A 11 8.22 -12.53 -41.05
N LEU A 12 7.89 -12.39 -42.34
CA LEU A 12 7.38 -11.17 -42.94
C LEU A 12 6.24 -11.48 -43.92
N MET A 13 5.28 -12.33 -43.54
CA MET A 13 4.00 -12.45 -44.26
C MET A 13 2.88 -12.69 -43.26
N PHE A 14 1.77 -11.96 -43.43
CA PHE A 14 0.57 -11.85 -42.58
C PHE A 14 0.59 -10.75 -41.51
N ALA A 15 0.60 -9.49 -41.97
CA ALA A 15 -0.14 -8.44 -41.30
C ALA A 15 -1.41 -8.16 -42.14
N PRO A 16 -2.63 -8.26 -41.58
CA PRO A 16 -3.84 -7.81 -42.29
C PRO A 16 -3.84 -6.29 -42.38
N ASP A 17 -3.97 -5.76 -43.60
CA ASP A 17 -4.21 -4.34 -43.86
C ASP A 17 -5.46 -3.89 -43.10
N THR A 18 -5.27 -3.03 -42.11
CA THR A 18 -6.36 -2.28 -41.48
C THR A 18 -6.19 -0.82 -41.89
N GLU A 19 -6.90 -0.45 -42.95
CA GLU A 19 -6.99 0.94 -43.37
C GLU A 19 -7.61 1.80 -42.25
N PRO A 20 -7.06 2.99 -41.98
CA PRO A 20 -7.69 3.93 -41.07
C PRO A 20 -8.92 4.55 -41.77
N VAL A 21 -10.12 4.20 -41.30
CA VAL A 21 -11.35 4.90 -41.66
C VAL A 21 -11.22 6.37 -41.25
N ALA A 22 -11.06 7.23 -42.25
CA ALA A 22 -11.08 8.68 -42.10
C ALA A 22 -12.45 9.15 -41.62
N ALA A 23 -12.56 9.49 -40.34
CA ALA A 23 -13.71 10.18 -39.80
C ALA A 23 -13.74 11.62 -40.35
N LYS A 24 -14.53 11.85 -41.41
CA LYS A 24 -14.99 13.19 -41.81
C LYS A 24 -15.83 13.77 -40.66
N ARG A 25 -15.22 14.63 -39.83
CA ARG A 25 -15.94 15.59 -39.00
C ARG A 25 -16.30 16.78 -39.89
N ASN A 26 -17.55 16.83 -40.32
CA ASN A 26 -18.14 18.05 -40.86
C ASN A 26 -18.09 19.12 -39.76
N GLY A 27 -17.49 20.25 -40.08
CA GLY A 27 -17.51 21.44 -39.25
C GLY A 27 -18.77 22.24 -39.53
N ASP A 28 -19.49 22.58 -38.47
CA ASP A 28 -20.40 23.72 -38.46
C ASP A 28 -19.81 24.75 -37.50
N ALA A 29 -19.15 25.74 -38.08
CA ALA A 29 -18.67 26.93 -37.40
C ALA A 29 -19.86 27.89 -37.22
N ALA A 30 -20.44 27.91 -36.03
CA ALA A 30 -21.33 28.99 -35.62
C ALA A 30 -20.47 30.24 -35.34
N GLN A 31 -20.56 31.22 -36.24
CA GLN A 31 -20.12 32.58 -35.99
C GLN A 31 -20.97 33.16 -34.86
N ASN A 32 -20.34 33.49 -33.73
CA ASN A 32 -20.96 34.33 -32.71
C ASN A 32 -20.31 35.71 -32.84
N GLU A 33 -21.03 36.63 -33.49
CA GLU A 33 -20.69 38.05 -33.59
C GLU A 33 -20.92 38.70 -32.23
N ASN A 34 -19.95 38.59 -31.32
CA ASN A 34 -19.83 39.52 -30.20
C ASN A 34 -18.35 39.68 -29.88
N GLY A 35 -17.81 40.82 -30.32
CA GLY A 35 -16.39 41.17 -30.25
C GLY A 35 -15.89 41.44 -28.84
N GLU A 36 -15.82 40.41 -28.02
CA GLU A 36 -15.08 40.45 -26.76
C GLU A 36 -13.78 39.65 -26.90
N LYS A 37 -12.64 40.36 -26.85
CA LYS A 37 -11.31 39.76 -26.81
C LYS A 37 -11.12 39.02 -25.49
N GLY A 38 -11.62 37.80 -25.41
CA GLY A 38 -11.34 36.88 -24.30
C GLY A 38 -9.85 36.55 -24.20
N PRO A 39 -9.33 36.30 -22.99
CA PRO A 39 -7.92 36.00 -22.77
C PRO A 39 -7.51 34.76 -23.56
N LYS A 40 -6.36 34.85 -24.25
CA LYS A 40 -5.75 33.76 -25.00
C LYS A 40 -5.59 32.54 -24.10
N MET A 41 -6.55 31.61 -24.13
CA MET A 41 -6.37 30.29 -23.53
C MET A 41 -5.24 29.62 -24.31
N LYS A 42 -4.13 29.38 -23.62
CA LYS A 42 -3.07 28.49 -24.10
C LYS A 42 -3.72 27.13 -24.30
N SER A 43 -3.99 26.78 -25.55
CA SER A 43 -4.43 25.45 -25.93
C SER A 43 -3.32 24.47 -25.56
N TYR A 44 -3.46 23.81 -24.41
CA TYR A 44 -2.65 22.64 -24.11
C TYR A 44 -3.07 21.56 -25.11
N PHE A 45 -2.27 21.42 -26.16
CA PHE A 45 -2.31 20.27 -27.04
C PHE A 45 -2.09 19.04 -26.18
N VAL A 46 -3.17 18.35 -25.83
CA VAL A 46 -3.12 16.98 -25.34
C VAL A 46 -2.58 16.16 -26.51
N LEU A 47 -1.26 15.94 -26.54
CA LEU A 47 -0.67 14.87 -27.33
C LEU A 47 -1.22 13.56 -26.76
N SER A 48 -2.37 13.12 -27.29
CA SER A 48 -2.83 11.75 -27.18
C SER A 48 -1.74 10.86 -27.77
N GLY A 49 -0.91 10.33 -26.87
CA GLY A 49 0.27 9.55 -27.18
C GLY A 49 -0.05 8.43 -28.16
N ARG A 50 0.75 8.42 -29.23
CA ARG A 50 0.95 7.29 -30.14
C ARG A 50 0.99 5.99 -29.35
N ARG A 51 0.13 5.05 -29.72
CA ARG A 51 0.20 3.65 -29.30
C ARG A 51 1.54 3.09 -29.78
N ILE A 52 2.49 2.93 -28.87
CA ILE A 52 3.65 2.08 -29.10
C ILE A 52 3.14 0.64 -29.01
N ALA A 53 2.82 0.06 -30.16
CA ALA A 53 2.59 -1.37 -30.29
C ALA A 53 3.94 -2.08 -30.14
N ALA A 54 4.30 -2.41 -28.90
CA ALA A 54 5.40 -3.32 -28.62
C ALA A 54 4.92 -4.75 -28.93
N LEU A 55 5.24 -5.22 -30.13
CA LEU A 55 5.14 -6.61 -30.54
C LEU A 55 6.17 -7.45 -29.75
N THR A 56 5.75 -8.01 -28.63
CA THR A 56 6.50 -9.08 -27.97
C THR A 56 6.05 -10.41 -28.57
N ALA A 57 6.88 -10.97 -29.45
CA ALA A 57 6.67 -12.30 -29.99
C ALA A 57 6.76 -13.34 -28.86
N ILE A 58 5.63 -13.99 -28.57
CA ILE A 58 5.53 -15.09 -27.60
C ILE A 58 5.95 -16.37 -28.33
N GLY A 59 7.19 -16.79 -28.12
CA GLY A 59 7.64 -18.14 -28.46
C GLY A 59 7.08 -19.13 -27.44
N ALA A 60 6.00 -19.82 -27.78
CA ALA A 60 5.46 -20.92 -27.01
C ALA A 60 6.32 -22.18 -27.24
N ALA A 61 7.25 -22.45 -26.33
CA ALA A 61 7.85 -23.77 -26.21
C ALA A 61 7.07 -24.56 -25.15
N LEU A 62 6.33 -25.57 -25.62
CA LEU A 62 5.70 -26.61 -24.83
C LEU A 62 6.76 -27.41 -24.08
N THR A 63 6.82 -27.25 -22.76
CA THR A 63 7.48 -28.21 -21.86
C THR A 63 6.45 -28.73 -20.87
N GLY A 64 6.17 -30.02 -20.98
CA GLY A 64 5.15 -30.74 -20.23
C GLY A 64 5.45 -30.91 -18.73
N PRO A 65 4.52 -31.57 -18.01
CA PRO A 65 4.47 -31.53 -16.56
C PRO A 65 5.39 -32.59 -15.94
N LEU A 66 6.35 -32.14 -15.13
CA LEU A 66 6.96 -32.98 -14.09
C LEU A 66 6.38 -32.54 -12.75
N LEU A 67 5.19 -33.06 -12.46
CA LEU A 67 4.56 -33.04 -11.14
C LEU A 67 5.31 -34.02 -10.23
N GLY A 68 6.42 -33.58 -9.66
CA GLY A 68 7.01 -34.21 -8.49
C GLY A 68 6.29 -33.71 -7.24
N GLN A 69 5.37 -34.51 -6.69
CA GLN A 69 4.84 -34.30 -5.36
C GLN A 69 5.92 -34.59 -4.33
N ALA A 70 6.75 -33.61 -4.00
CA ALA A 70 7.57 -33.65 -2.81
C ALA A 70 6.71 -33.12 -1.65
N ALA A 71 6.03 -34.03 -0.95
CA ALA A 71 5.44 -33.76 0.35
C ALA A 71 6.59 -33.58 1.36
N PHE A 72 7.19 -32.38 1.38
CA PHE A 72 7.99 -31.97 2.51
C PHE A 72 7.03 -31.68 3.66
N ALA A 73 6.98 -32.61 4.62
CA ALA A 73 6.42 -32.38 5.93
C ALA A 73 7.26 -31.31 6.63
N PHE A 74 7.00 -30.04 6.31
CA PHE A 74 7.57 -28.91 7.00
C PHE A 74 6.86 -28.82 8.35
N GLN A 75 7.51 -29.33 9.39
CA GLN A 75 7.13 -29.03 10.77
C GLN A 75 7.12 -27.50 10.90
N PRO A 76 5.99 -26.87 11.28
CA PRO A 76 6.00 -25.45 11.57
C PRO A 76 7.07 -25.21 12.64
N PRO A 77 7.93 -24.17 12.50
CA PRO A 77 8.85 -23.83 13.56
C PRO A 77 8.04 -23.65 14.85
N ASP A 78 8.50 -24.32 15.90
CA ASP A 78 7.92 -24.25 17.24
C ASP A 78 7.54 -22.82 17.55
N GLY A 79 6.30 -22.64 18.02
CA GLY A 79 5.71 -21.34 18.27
C GLY A 79 6.63 -20.43 19.09
N PRO A 80 6.45 -19.10 18.98
CA PRO A 80 7.23 -18.16 19.78
C PRO A 80 7.18 -18.58 21.26
N PRO A 81 8.32 -18.55 21.99
CA PRO A 81 8.36 -18.97 23.37
C PRO A 81 7.26 -18.24 24.16
N PRO A 82 6.56 -18.93 25.07
CA PRO A 82 5.59 -18.27 25.94
C PRO A 82 6.33 -17.11 26.61
N MET A 83 5.89 -15.88 26.33
CA MET A 83 6.34 -14.70 27.06
C MET A 83 6.00 -14.96 28.52
N GLY A 84 7.03 -15.33 29.29
CA GLY A 84 6.92 -15.70 30.68
C GLY A 84 6.23 -14.59 31.47
N GLY A 85 4.98 -14.84 31.81
CA GLY A 85 4.26 -14.14 32.86
C GLY A 85 4.93 -14.49 34.19
N GLY A 86 5.94 -13.70 34.53
CA GLY A 86 6.64 -13.72 35.81
C GLY A 86 6.93 -12.29 36.23
N GLY A 87 5.89 -11.45 36.25
CA GLY A 87 5.96 -10.17 36.93
C GLY A 87 5.99 -10.45 38.44
N PRO A 88 6.95 -9.88 39.20
CA PRO A 88 7.01 -10.08 40.63
C PRO A 88 5.71 -9.60 41.27
N GLU A 89 5.13 -10.45 42.11
CA GLU A 89 4.13 -10.09 43.11
C GLU A 89 4.74 -9.01 44.01
N GLY A 90 4.59 -7.75 43.57
CA GLY A 90 4.88 -6.55 44.32
C GLY A 90 3.87 -6.41 45.44
N GLN A 91 4.17 -7.13 46.51
CA GLN A 91 3.58 -7.06 47.83
C GLN A 91 3.64 -5.61 48.37
N GLY A 92 2.49 -5.11 48.83
CA GLY A 92 2.42 -4.10 49.89
C GLY A 92 2.82 -2.67 49.54
N GLY A 93 1.87 -1.90 48.98
CA GLY A 93 1.96 -0.44 48.86
C GLY A 93 0.64 0.24 49.20
N GLN A 94 0.16 0.07 50.44
CA GLN A 94 -0.91 0.91 51.02
C GLN A 94 -0.37 2.34 51.20
N GLY A 95 -0.35 3.12 50.12
CA GLY A 95 0.03 4.53 50.12
C GLY A 95 -1.05 5.34 49.44
N GLY A 96 -2.01 5.83 50.23
CA GLY A 96 -3.13 6.60 49.75
C GLY A 96 -2.71 7.87 49.03
N PHE A 97 -2.93 7.93 47.71
CA PHE A 97 -3.15 9.18 47.01
C PHE A 97 -4.63 9.30 46.67
N ARG A 98 -5.38 9.81 47.65
CA ARG A 98 -6.68 10.47 47.45
C ARG A 98 -6.45 11.74 46.63
N GLY A 99 -6.17 11.57 45.34
CA GLY A 99 -6.18 12.63 44.35
C GLY A 99 -7.62 12.97 43.99
N ARG A 100 -8.25 13.77 44.85
CA ARG A 100 -9.35 14.72 44.61
C ARG A 100 -10.05 14.59 43.25
N GLY A 101 -11.26 14.04 43.27
CA GLY A 101 -12.21 14.06 42.17
C GLY A 101 -12.36 15.47 41.58
N GLY A 102 -12.01 15.59 40.31
CA GLY A 102 -12.54 16.62 39.44
C GLY A 102 -13.95 16.20 39.00
N PRO A 103 -14.98 17.04 39.20
CA PRO A 103 -16.35 16.69 38.84
C PRO A 103 -16.52 16.62 37.32
N GLY A 104 -17.10 15.50 36.85
CA GLY A 104 -18.13 15.50 35.81
C GLY A 104 -17.86 16.24 34.49
N GLY A 105 -16.66 16.13 33.93
CA GLY A 105 -16.49 16.52 32.52
C GLY A 105 -17.26 15.54 31.62
N PRO A 106 -18.25 15.98 30.81
CA PRO A 106 -19.02 15.09 29.95
C PRO A 106 -18.08 14.27 29.08
N GLY A 107 -18.18 12.95 29.19
CA GLY A 107 -17.32 12.00 28.52
C GLY A 107 -17.28 12.31 27.04
N ARG A 108 -16.12 12.77 26.54
CA ARG A 108 -15.89 13.01 25.11
C ARG A 108 -16.15 11.71 24.35
N PRO A 109 -17.27 11.57 23.62
CA PRO A 109 -17.51 10.42 22.79
C PRO A 109 -16.54 10.55 21.61
N GLY A 110 -15.66 9.56 21.42
CA GLY A 110 -14.75 9.54 20.27
C GLY A 110 -13.29 9.83 20.57
N GLY A 111 -12.75 9.32 21.68
CA GLY A 111 -11.32 9.12 21.86
C GLY A 111 -10.72 8.33 20.70
N ARG A 112 -10.29 9.06 19.65
CA ARG A 112 -9.63 8.53 18.45
C ARG A 112 -8.51 7.61 18.89
N ARG A 113 -8.71 6.30 18.73
CA ARG A 113 -7.72 5.29 19.10
C ARG A 113 -6.40 5.63 18.39
N PRO A 114 -5.29 5.83 19.11
CA PRO A 114 -3.99 6.20 18.53
C PRO A 114 -3.31 5.08 17.72
N PHE A 115 -4.05 4.05 17.31
CA PHE A 115 -3.53 2.82 16.72
C PHE A 115 -3.36 2.84 15.19
N GLY A 116 -3.45 4.01 14.55
CA GLY A 116 -3.38 4.15 13.09
C GLY A 116 -2.01 4.57 12.56
N GLY A 117 -0.91 4.05 13.10
CA GLY A 117 0.41 4.25 12.49
C GLY A 117 0.45 3.64 11.08
N PRO A 118 1.33 4.13 10.18
CA PRO A 118 1.61 3.44 8.93
C PRO A 118 1.97 2.00 9.27
N ARG A 119 1.27 1.04 8.66
CA ARG A 119 1.62 -0.36 8.85
C ARG A 119 2.98 -0.60 8.18
N PRO A 120 3.88 -1.37 8.81
CA PRO A 120 5.12 -1.76 8.15
C PRO A 120 4.79 -2.50 6.85
N VAL A 121 5.57 -2.25 5.81
CA VAL A 121 5.46 -2.98 4.54
C VAL A 121 5.94 -4.41 4.75
N THR A 122 5.05 -5.39 4.53
CA THR A 122 5.37 -6.82 4.54
C THR A 122 5.41 -7.38 3.12
N VAL A 123 6.12 -8.47 2.87
CA VAL A 123 6.20 -9.11 1.53
C VAL A 123 4.82 -9.43 0.92
N THR A 124 3.86 -9.78 1.77
CA THR A 124 2.47 -10.08 1.41
C THR A 124 1.67 -8.84 0.99
N SER A 125 2.06 -7.65 1.48
CA SER A 125 1.41 -6.37 1.17
C SER A 125 2.00 -5.65 -0.05
N VAL A 126 3.18 -6.08 -0.53
CA VAL A 126 3.85 -5.49 -1.69
C VAL A 126 3.14 -5.94 -2.97
N PRO A 127 2.78 -5.02 -3.90
CA PRO A 127 2.24 -5.39 -5.19
C PRO A 127 3.19 -6.29 -5.99
N VAL A 128 2.65 -7.28 -6.70
CA VAL A 128 3.47 -8.26 -7.44
C VAL A 128 4.33 -7.57 -8.49
N GLU A 129 3.85 -6.50 -9.11
CA GLU A 129 4.59 -5.71 -10.09
C GLU A 129 5.86 -5.10 -9.50
N ALA A 130 5.80 -4.68 -8.23
CA ALA A 130 6.95 -4.14 -7.51
C ALA A 130 7.96 -5.24 -7.15
N LEU A 131 7.48 -6.43 -6.77
CA LEU A 131 8.34 -7.60 -6.55
C LEU A 131 8.99 -8.06 -7.87
N THR A 132 8.23 -8.09 -8.97
CA THR A 132 8.73 -8.44 -10.30
C THR A 132 9.80 -7.46 -10.77
N ALA A 133 9.57 -6.15 -10.63
CA ALA A 133 10.55 -5.14 -11.02
C ALA A 133 11.78 -5.15 -10.10
N GLY A 134 11.60 -5.33 -8.79
CA GLY A 134 12.69 -5.24 -7.82
C GLY A 134 13.53 -6.51 -7.65
N LEU A 135 12.93 -7.68 -7.86
CA LEU A 135 13.58 -8.99 -7.68
C LEU A 135 13.77 -9.76 -9.00
N GLY A 136 13.30 -9.22 -10.12
CA GLY A 136 13.33 -9.92 -11.41
C GLY A 136 12.54 -11.23 -11.38
N LEU A 137 11.33 -11.22 -10.81
CA LEU A 137 10.50 -12.43 -10.76
C LEU A 137 10.20 -12.94 -12.17
N THR A 138 10.35 -14.25 -12.38
CA THR A 138 9.86 -14.90 -13.60
C THR A 138 8.33 -14.86 -13.67
N THR A 139 7.75 -14.99 -14.86
CA THR A 139 6.28 -15.03 -15.04
C THR A 139 5.63 -16.11 -14.16
N ASN A 140 6.26 -17.27 -14.02
CA ASN A 140 5.76 -18.37 -13.19
C ASN A 140 5.83 -18.04 -11.68
N GLN A 141 6.91 -17.40 -11.22
CA GLN A 141 7.02 -16.95 -9.83
C GLN A 141 5.98 -15.86 -9.53
N ALA A 142 5.85 -14.86 -10.41
CA ALA A 142 4.87 -13.79 -10.27
C ALA A 142 3.45 -14.35 -10.17
N ALA A 143 3.06 -15.29 -11.03
CA ALA A 143 1.75 -15.94 -10.97
C ALA A 143 1.50 -16.67 -9.63
N LYS A 144 2.50 -17.39 -9.11
CA LYS A 144 2.42 -18.06 -7.79
C LYS A 144 2.26 -17.04 -6.66
N VAL A 145 3.06 -15.97 -6.66
CA VAL A 145 2.95 -14.89 -5.66
C VAL A 145 1.57 -14.22 -5.72
N THR A 146 1.06 -13.92 -6.93
CA THR A 146 -0.31 -13.39 -7.11
C THR A 146 -1.36 -14.32 -6.52
N GLN A 147 -1.23 -15.63 -6.74
CA GLN A 147 -2.15 -16.63 -6.18
C GLN A 147 -2.11 -16.65 -4.64
N ILE A 148 -0.92 -16.66 -4.04
CA ILE A 148 -0.74 -16.64 -2.57
C ILE A 148 -1.36 -15.37 -1.97
N GLN A 149 -1.06 -14.20 -2.54
CA GLN A 149 -1.63 -12.93 -2.08
C GLN A 149 -3.15 -12.87 -2.24
N ARG A 150 -3.70 -13.45 -3.32
CA ARG A 150 -5.16 -13.54 -3.52
C ARG A 150 -5.80 -14.45 -2.46
N GLN A 151 -5.20 -15.60 -2.18
CA GLN A 151 -5.66 -16.53 -1.15
C GLN A 151 -5.64 -15.86 0.23
N LEU A 152 -4.54 -15.19 0.59
CA LEU A 152 -4.44 -14.40 1.82
C LEU A 152 -5.58 -13.39 1.94
N ARG A 153 -5.86 -12.60 0.89
CA ARG A 153 -6.96 -11.63 0.90
C ARG A 153 -8.32 -12.30 1.13
N GLN A 154 -8.58 -13.44 0.51
CA GLN A 154 -9.81 -14.19 0.72
C GLN A 154 -9.94 -14.70 2.16
N ASP A 155 -8.85 -15.24 2.73
CA ASP A 155 -8.86 -15.74 4.10
C ASP A 155 -8.98 -14.61 5.13
N GLN A 156 -8.33 -13.46 4.90
CA GLN A 156 -8.53 -12.26 5.71
C GLN A 156 -9.98 -11.75 5.66
N GLN A 157 -10.63 -11.76 4.49
CA GLN A 157 -12.03 -11.35 4.34
C GLN A 157 -12.98 -12.27 5.09
N LYS A 158 -12.73 -13.59 5.12
CA LYS A 158 -13.50 -14.54 5.93
C LYS A 158 -13.40 -14.24 7.42
N GLN A 159 -12.22 -13.81 7.88
CA GLN A 159 -11.99 -13.48 9.29
C GLN A 159 -12.51 -12.08 9.67
N MET A 160 -12.62 -11.16 8.71
CA MET A 160 -13.09 -9.79 8.92
C MET A 160 -14.34 -9.50 8.08
N PRO A 161 -15.53 -10.00 8.48
CA PRO A 161 -16.78 -9.67 7.79
C PRO A 161 -17.00 -8.16 7.81
N ARG A 162 -17.55 -7.62 6.72
CA ARG A 162 -17.79 -6.18 6.56
C ARG A 162 -18.71 -5.68 7.69
N PRO A 163 -18.55 -4.44 8.18
CA PRO A 163 -19.39 -3.90 9.25
C PRO A 163 -20.90 -4.02 8.97
N GLU A 164 -21.32 -3.86 7.71
CA GLU A 164 -22.71 -4.03 7.25
C GLU A 164 -23.27 -5.44 7.47
N GLN A 165 -22.41 -6.44 7.57
CA GLN A 165 -22.78 -7.85 7.72
C GLN A 165 -22.82 -8.30 9.18
N ARG A 166 -22.63 -7.38 10.14
CA ARG A 166 -22.60 -7.70 11.57
C ARG A 166 -23.87 -7.20 12.26
N PRO A 167 -24.83 -8.09 12.57
CA PRO A 167 -26.04 -7.71 13.29
C PRO A 167 -25.76 -7.29 14.76
N ASP A 168 -24.70 -7.84 15.37
CA ASP A 168 -24.48 -7.75 16.82
C ASP A 168 -23.51 -6.64 17.27
N GLY A 169 -23.29 -5.62 16.44
CA GLY A 169 -22.39 -4.51 16.75
C GLY A 169 -20.89 -4.89 16.70
N PRO A 170 -20.00 -4.06 17.30
CA PRO A 170 -18.56 -4.30 17.26
C PRO A 170 -18.17 -5.52 18.12
N PRO A 171 -17.19 -6.35 17.69
CA PRO A 171 -16.79 -7.53 18.48
C PRO A 171 -16.21 -7.13 19.83
N ASN A 172 -16.36 -8.03 20.80
CA ASN A 172 -15.71 -7.88 22.10
C ASN A 172 -14.16 -7.90 21.95
N GLN A 173 -13.45 -7.50 23.02
CA GLN A 173 -12.00 -7.36 22.95
C GLN A 173 -11.27 -8.70 22.72
N GLU A 174 -11.79 -9.78 23.28
CA GLU A 174 -11.23 -11.13 23.18
C GLU A 174 -11.32 -11.66 21.74
N THR A 175 -12.50 -11.56 21.11
CA THR A 175 -12.69 -11.88 19.68
C THR A 175 -11.79 -11.02 18.80
N MET A 176 -11.61 -9.73 19.13
CA MET A 176 -10.66 -8.86 18.41
C MET A 176 -9.19 -9.26 18.61
N GLN A 177 -8.82 -9.85 19.75
CA GLN A 177 -7.48 -10.39 19.98
C GLN A 177 -7.26 -11.66 19.18
N ALA A 178 -8.15 -12.64 19.31
CA ALA A 178 -8.12 -13.89 18.54
C ALA A 178 -8.07 -13.63 17.03
N MET A 179 -8.93 -12.75 16.52
CA MET A 179 -8.95 -12.36 15.10
C MET A 179 -7.62 -11.75 14.66
N ARG A 180 -6.97 -10.91 15.49
CA ARG A 180 -5.65 -10.34 15.18
C ARG A 180 -4.56 -11.41 15.12
N GLU A 181 -4.60 -12.38 16.01
CA GLU A 181 -3.66 -13.51 16.02
C GLU A 181 -3.84 -14.38 14.79
N THR A 182 -5.09 -14.73 14.43
CA THR A 182 -5.39 -15.47 13.21
C THR A 182 -4.90 -14.73 11.97
N LEU A 183 -5.16 -13.42 11.86
CA LEU A 183 -4.70 -12.61 10.73
C LEU A 183 -3.18 -12.55 10.65
N ARG A 184 -2.49 -12.48 11.80
CA ARG A 184 -1.02 -12.52 11.86
C ARG A 184 -0.49 -13.88 11.39
N GLY A 185 -1.10 -14.99 11.81
CA GLY A 185 -0.72 -16.33 11.38
C GLY A 185 -0.91 -16.55 9.88
N LEU A 186 -2.03 -16.06 9.32
CA LEU A 186 -2.27 -16.09 7.88
C LEU A 186 -1.22 -15.29 7.10
N ASP A 187 -0.85 -14.11 7.60
CA ASP A 187 0.17 -13.27 6.98
C ASP A 187 1.56 -13.92 7.01
N GLN A 188 1.96 -14.50 8.16
CA GLN A 188 3.21 -15.24 8.31
C GLN A 188 3.28 -16.46 7.39
N LYS A 189 2.19 -17.22 7.29
CA LYS A 189 2.09 -18.38 6.39
C LYS A 189 2.27 -17.95 4.93
N ALA A 190 1.54 -16.92 4.49
CA ALA A 190 1.65 -16.41 3.13
C ALA A 190 3.05 -15.85 2.84
N ALA A 191 3.70 -15.20 3.82
CA ALA A 191 5.09 -14.75 3.68
C ALA A 191 6.05 -15.92 3.47
N ALA A 192 5.93 -17.00 4.26
CA ALA A 192 6.74 -18.20 4.11
C ALA A 192 6.52 -18.89 2.74
N GLU A 193 5.27 -18.99 2.29
CA GLU A 193 4.94 -19.54 0.96
C GLU A 193 5.55 -18.70 -0.17
N ILE A 194 5.54 -17.37 -0.06
CA ILE A 194 6.21 -16.50 -1.02
C ILE A 194 7.71 -16.75 -1.01
N GLU A 195 8.34 -16.83 0.16
CA GLU A 195 9.78 -17.10 0.26
C GLU A 195 10.15 -18.44 -0.41
N VAL A 196 9.36 -19.50 -0.26
CA VAL A 196 9.64 -20.78 -0.94
C VAL A 196 9.65 -20.64 -2.47
N VAL A 197 8.89 -19.72 -3.04
CA VAL A 197 8.84 -19.45 -4.49
C VAL A 197 10.06 -18.66 -4.97
N LEU A 198 10.72 -17.91 -4.08
CA LEU A 198 11.89 -17.08 -4.41
C LEU A 198 13.18 -17.90 -4.46
N THR A 199 14.09 -17.51 -5.36
CA THR A 199 15.46 -18.03 -5.36
C THR A 199 16.25 -17.50 -4.17
N SER A 200 17.36 -18.15 -3.83
CA SER A 200 18.24 -17.69 -2.73
C SER A 200 18.76 -16.27 -2.94
N GLU A 201 19.04 -15.87 -4.18
CA GLU A 201 19.45 -14.50 -4.54
C GLU A 201 18.31 -13.48 -4.37
N GLN A 202 17.08 -13.87 -4.72
CA GLN A 202 15.90 -13.01 -4.51
C GLN A 202 15.61 -12.84 -3.00
N LYS A 203 15.82 -13.89 -2.20
CA LYS A 203 15.67 -13.83 -0.74
C LYS A 203 16.66 -12.89 -0.08
N SER A 204 17.91 -12.86 -0.54
CA SER A 204 18.93 -11.97 0.03
C SER A 204 18.70 -10.50 -0.32
N THR A 205 18.06 -10.22 -1.47
CA THR A 205 17.73 -8.86 -1.92
C THR A 205 16.40 -8.34 -1.36
N LEU A 206 15.47 -9.24 -1.01
CA LEU A 206 14.13 -8.92 -0.52
C LEU A 206 14.11 -7.95 0.68
N PRO A 207 14.90 -8.12 1.77
CA PRO A 207 14.88 -7.17 2.89
C PRO A 207 15.28 -5.75 2.50
N THR A 208 16.23 -5.61 1.57
CA THR A 208 16.66 -4.31 1.03
C THR A 208 15.55 -3.67 0.22
N LEU A 209 14.87 -4.45 -0.64
CA LEU A 209 13.71 -3.98 -1.39
C LEU A 209 12.58 -3.52 -0.46
N ILE A 210 12.22 -4.32 0.55
CA ILE A 210 11.16 -3.96 1.52
C ILE A 210 11.47 -2.63 2.22
N LYS A 211 12.71 -2.40 2.65
CA LYS A 211 13.14 -1.12 3.25
C LYS A 211 13.00 0.05 2.27
N ALA A 212 13.38 -0.15 1.02
CA ALA A 212 13.23 0.87 -0.02
C ALA A 212 11.75 1.22 -0.28
N LEU A 213 10.87 0.21 -0.33
CA LEU A 213 9.44 0.41 -0.50
C LEU A 213 8.79 1.08 0.71
N ASP A 214 9.24 0.76 1.93
CA ASP A 214 8.80 1.44 3.15
C ASP A 214 9.22 2.93 3.15
N ALA A 215 10.44 3.24 2.69
CA ALA A 215 10.88 4.63 2.50
C ALA A 215 9.97 5.39 1.50
N LEU A 216 9.60 4.76 0.39
CA LEU A 216 8.64 5.32 -0.58
C LEU A 216 7.26 5.54 0.03
N GLY A 217 6.74 4.57 0.79
CA GLY A 217 5.46 4.70 1.49
C GLY A 217 5.43 5.88 2.46
N ARG A 218 6.54 6.15 3.17
CA ARG A 218 6.69 7.31 4.05
C ARG A 218 6.78 8.63 3.30
N ALA A 219 7.37 8.62 2.11
CA ALA A 219 7.32 9.73 1.17
C ALA A 219 5.95 9.83 0.47
N GLU A 220 4.93 9.15 0.97
CA GLU A 220 3.56 9.25 0.49
C GLU A 220 3.39 8.76 -0.96
N VAL A 221 4.32 7.90 -1.42
CA VAL A 221 4.25 7.26 -2.73
C VAL A 221 3.35 6.01 -2.61
N PRO A 222 2.24 5.95 -3.36
CA PRO A 222 1.31 4.84 -3.24
C PRO A 222 1.90 3.52 -3.76
N PRO A 223 1.56 2.37 -3.15
CA PRO A 223 2.19 1.10 -3.52
C PRO A 223 1.92 0.71 -4.98
N GLY A 224 0.77 1.10 -5.55
CA GLY A 224 0.40 0.81 -6.93
C GLY A 224 1.34 1.40 -8.00
N VAL A 225 2.13 2.43 -7.67
CA VAL A 225 3.10 2.99 -8.63
C VAL A 225 4.48 2.34 -8.55
N PHE A 226 4.76 1.51 -7.55
CA PHE A 226 6.11 0.96 -7.32
C PHE A 226 6.65 0.17 -8.51
N GLY A 227 5.80 -0.62 -9.19
CA GLY A 227 6.19 -1.34 -10.40
C GLY A 227 6.47 -0.41 -11.60
N GLN A 228 5.81 0.75 -11.66
CA GLN A 228 5.98 1.73 -12.74
C GLN A 228 7.25 2.56 -12.57
N LEU A 229 7.71 2.76 -11.33
CA LEU A 229 8.92 3.52 -11.05
C LEU A 229 10.17 2.85 -11.61
N LYS A 230 10.17 1.52 -11.81
CA LYS A 230 11.32 0.76 -12.33
C LYS A 230 12.63 1.18 -11.62
N LEU A 231 12.61 1.13 -10.29
CA LEU A 231 13.74 1.57 -9.47
C LEU A 231 15.00 0.77 -9.84
N THR A 232 16.12 1.46 -10.00
CA THR A 232 17.40 0.78 -10.21
C THR A 232 17.91 0.17 -8.92
N THR A 233 18.81 -0.81 -9.01
CA THR A 233 19.45 -1.43 -7.84
C THR A 233 20.12 -0.40 -6.93
N ASP A 234 20.73 0.64 -7.51
CA ASP A 234 21.38 1.71 -6.74
C ASP A 234 20.36 2.60 -6.03
N GLN A 235 19.24 2.93 -6.67
CA GLN A 235 18.15 3.66 -6.03
C GLN A 235 17.53 2.86 -4.88
N VAL A 236 17.34 1.56 -5.06
CA VAL A 236 16.84 0.66 -4.00
C VAL A 236 17.79 0.69 -2.80
N LYS A 237 19.12 0.59 -3.01
CA LYS A 237 20.10 0.70 -1.93
C LYS A 237 20.07 2.07 -1.23
N GLN A 238 20.01 3.16 -1.99
CA GLN A 238 19.94 4.51 -1.43
C GLN A 238 18.66 4.73 -0.60
N LEU A 239 17.51 4.26 -1.09
CA LEU A 239 16.24 4.32 -0.37
C LEU A 239 16.25 3.45 0.88
N ALA A 240 16.81 2.24 0.80
CA ALA A 240 16.94 1.32 1.94
C ALA A 240 17.88 1.84 3.03
N ALA A 241 18.84 2.68 2.68
CA ALA A 241 19.75 3.33 3.62
C ALA A 241 19.14 4.55 4.33
N LEU A 242 17.99 5.06 3.86
CA LEU A 242 17.31 6.15 4.55
C LEU A 242 16.86 5.68 5.94
N PRO A 243 17.07 6.51 6.99
CA PRO A 243 16.70 6.12 8.33
C PRO A 243 15.20 5.83 8.41
N GLY A 244 14.89 4.88 9.29
CA GLY A 244 13.54 4.55 9.75
C GLY A 244 12.78 5.79 10.26
N GLY A 245 12.26 6.66 9.39
CA GLY A 245 11.60 7.95 9.74
C GLY A 245 10.27 7.83 10.48
N GLY A 246 10.04 6.72 11.18
CA GLY A 246 9.01 6.67 12.21
C GLY A 246 9.49 7.45 13.43
N PRO A 247 8.60 8.15 14.17
CA PRO A 247 8.94 8.58 15.51
C PRO A 247 9.43 7.34 16.28
N PRO A 248 10.52 7.43 17.06
CA PRO A 248 10.92 6.31 17.91
C PRO A 248 9.70 5.85 18.71
N PRO A 249 9.50 4.52 18.85
CA PRO A 249 8.40 4.03 19.66
C PRO A 249 8.47 4.74 21.02
N PRO A 250 7.34 5.25 21.54
CA PRO A 250 7.36 5.89 22.85
C PRO A 250 7.97 4.90 23.85
N PRO A 251 8.87 5.35 24.74
CA PRO A 251 9.48 4.46 25.73
C PRO A 251 8.36 3.78 26.52
N MET A 252 8.25 2.46 26.38
CA MET A 252 7.14 1.65 26.92
C MET A 252 7.19 1.49 28.45
N GLY A 253 8.12 2.13 29.17
CA GLY A 253 8.37 1.87 30.59
C GLY A 253 8.75 3.08 31.45
N GLY A 254 8.64 4.31 30.96
CA GLY A 254 9.00 5.50 31.73
C GLY A 254 7.79 6.13 32.42
N GLY A 255 7.43 5.68 33.63
CA GLY A 255 6.28 6.18 34.40
C GLY A 255 6.40 7.60 34.97
N GLY A 256 7.44 8.38 34.63
CA GLY A 256 7.75 9.63 35.32
C GLY A 256 7.37 10.91 34.57
N GLU A 257 7.62 10.99 33.27
CA GLU A 257 7.39 12.21 32.51
C GLU A 257 6.79 11.81 31.18
N ARG A 258 5.68 12.48 30.82
CA ARG A 258 5.14 12.44 29.46
C ARG A 258 6.24 12.97 28.54
N ALA A 259 7.14 12.10 28.08
CA ALA A 259 8.08 12.41 27.02
C ALA A 259 7.25 13.03 25.90
N SER A 260 7.43 14.34 25.72
CA SER A 260 6.54 15.19 24.94
C SER A 260 6.37 14.54 23.58
N ARG A 261 5.17 14.02 23.31
CA ARG A 261 4.83 13.51 21.97
C ARG A 261 5.26 14.59 20.97
N PRO A 262 6.00 14.24 19.92
CA PRO A 262 6.46 15.24 18.96
C PRO A 262 5.27 16.06 18.50
N SER A 263 5.43 17.39 18.50
CA SER A 263 4.34 18.29 18.11
C SER A 263 3.88 17.94 16.68
N PRO A 264 2.59 18.12 16.35
CA PRO A 264 2.10 17.88 15.00
C PRO A 264 2.93 18.59 13.92
N SER A 265 3.39 19.81 14.21
CA SER A 265 4.26 20.60 13.33
C SER A 265 5.61 19.93 13.10
N ARG A 266 6.25 19.40 14.15
CA ARG A 266 7.52 18.67 14.03
C ARG A 266 7.35 17.39 13.21
N MET A 267 6.29 16.61 13.47
CA MET A 267 6.00 15.42 12.66
C MET A 267 5.73 15.77 11.19
N GLN A 268 5.07 16.88 10.89
CA GLN A 268 4.86 17.34 9.52
C GLN A 268 6.18 17.76 8.84
N GLN A 269 7.06 18.45 9.55
CA GLN A 269 8.39 18.81 9.04
C GLN A 269 9.24 17.56 8.75
N GLU A 270 9.27 16.60 9.68
CA GLU A 270 9.98 15.33 9.49
C GLU A 270 9.47 14.59 8.24
N ARG A 271 8.14 14.52 8.04
CA ARG A 271 7.55 13.94 6.82
C ARG A 271 7.98 14.66 5.55
N ARG A 272 7.98 16.00 5.53
CA ARG A 272 8.42 16.79 4.36
C ARG A 272 9.89 16.54 4.04
N LEU A 273 10.75 16.50 5.06
CA LEU A 273 12.18 16.21 4.88
C LEU A 273 12.41 14.79 4.36
N THR A 274 11.69 13.79 4.89
CA THR A 274 11.76 12.42 4.37
C THR A 274 11.29 12.36 2.91
N GLN A 275 10.18 13.02 2.60
CA GLN A 275 9.67 13.09 1.23
C GLN A 275 10.68 13.73 0.28
N GLU A 276 11.28 14.85 0.66
CA GLU A 276 12.29 15.53 -0.15
C GLU A 276 13.52 14.65 -0.40
N LYS A 277 14.03 13.97 0.64
CA LYS A 277 15.16 13.03 0.50
C LYS A 277 14.84 11.88 -0.45
N VAL A 278 13.65 11.29 -0.35
CA VAL A 278 13.22 10.23 -1.25
C VAL A 278 13.10 10.75 -2.68
N LEU A 279 12.46 11.90 -2.88
CA LEU A 279 12.33 12.50 -4.21
C LEU A 279 13.71 12.80 -4.82
N ARG A 280 14.71 13.23 -4.06
CA ARG A 280 16.07 13.46 -4.58
C ARG A 280 16.74 12.22 -5.17
N ILE A 281 16.40 11.02 -4.68
CA ILE A 281 16.93 9.74 -5.20
C ILE A 281 16.22 9.35 -6.51
N LEU A 282 14.97 9.77 -6.70
CA LEU A 282 14.21 9.48 -7.90
C LEU A 282 14.68 10.33 -9.09
N THR A 283 14.63 9.75 -10.28
CA THR A 283 14.87 10.46 -11.54
C THR A 283 13.73 11.43 -11.85
N ALA A 284 13.94 12.36 -12.79
CA ALA A 284 12.90 13.31 -13.21
C ALA A 284 11.63 12.60 -13.71
N GLY A 285 11.76 11.58 -14.57
CA GLY A 285 10.61 10.82 -15.07
C GLY A 285 9.88 10.02 -13.98
N GLN A 286 10.59 9.51 -12.97
CA GLN A 286 9.95 8.85 -11.83
C GLN A 286 9.15 9.82 -10.96
N LYS A 287 9.66 11.05 -10.77
CA LYS A 287 8.94 12.11 -10.04
C LYS A 287 7.64 12.48 -10.74
N GLU A 288 7.67 12.60 -12.06
CA GLU A 288 6.49 12.90 -12.87
C GLU A 288 5.40 11.82 -12.70
N ILE A 289 5.77 10.53 -12.71
CA ILE A 289 4.82 9.43 -12.44
C ILE A 289 4.18 9.59 -11.05
N VAL A 290 4.97 9.94 -10.03
CA VAL A 290 4.46 10.15 -8.66
C VAL A 290 3.51 11.35 -8.61
N GLU A 291 3.82 12.43 -9.31
CA GLU A 291 3.02 13.66 -9.35
C GLU A 291 1.68 13.43 -10.05
N VAL A 292 1.70 12.86 -11.26
CA VAL A 292 0.48 12.48 -12.01
C VAL A 292 -0.41 11.56 -11.18
N TYR A 293 0.16 10.58 -10.48
CA TYR A 293 -0.63 9.71 -9.62
C TYR A 293 -1.26 10.46 -8.45
N ARG A 294 -0.54 11.39 -7.82
CA ARG A 294 -1.05 12.16 -6.68
C ARG A 294 -2.17 13.11 -7.08
N GLU A 295 -2.06 13.73 -8.25
CA GLU A 295 -3.12 14.56 -8.82
C GLU A 295 -4.35 13.74 -9.16
N ALA A 296 -4.17 12.54 -9.74
CA ALA A 296 -5.27 11.63 -10.07
C ALA A 296 -5.91 10.98 -8.83
N ASN A 297 -5.21 10.95 -7.70
CA ASN A 297 -5.67 10.33 -6.45
C ASN A 297 -5.52 11.32 -5.29
N PRO A 298 -6.27 12.44 -5.31
CA PRO A 298 -6.19 13.43 -4.25
C PRO A 298 -6.55 12.76 -2.94
N ARG A 299 -5.65 12.86 -1.96
CA ARG A 299 -5.91 12.29 -0.65
C ARG A 299 -7.15 12.97 -0.07
N PRO A 300 -8.14 12.20 0.45
CA PRO A 300 -9.27 12.80 1.12
C PRO A 300 -8.71 13.67 2.23
N GLN A 301 -8.98 14.98 2.14
CA GLN A 301 -8.43 15.96 3.05
C GLN A 301 -8.93 15.60 4.45
N ARG A 302 -8.04 15.01 5.26
CA ARG A 302 -8.33 14.47 6.59
C ARG A 302 -8.62 15.63 7.54
N GLY A 303 -9.78 16.27 7.38
CA GLY A 303 -10.09 17.55 8.00
C GLY A 303 -11.15 18.38 7.30
N GLY A 304 -11.59 18.00 6.08
CA GLY A 304 -12.77 18.59 5.43
C GLY A 304 -14.04 18.14 6.16
N ARG A 305 -14.30 18.75 7.31
CA ARG A 305 -15.50 18.59 8.14
C ARG A 305 -16.68 19.30 7.45
N GLU A 306 -17.02 18.87 6.24
CA GLU A 306 -18.23 19.34 5.53
C GLU A 306 -19.27 18.23 5.35
N GLY A 307 -18.94 16.96 5.65
CA GLY A 307 -19.86 15.83 5.38
C GLY A 307 -20.10 14.82 6.51
N PHE A 308 -19.34 14.85 7.59
CA PHE A 308 -19.76 14.13 8.81
C PHE A 308 -20.70 15.05 9.54
N GLY A 309 -22.00 14.85 9.27
CA GLY A 309 -23.11 15.52 9.90
C GLY A 309 -22.70 15.95 11.28
N GLN A 310 -22.66 17.27 11.47
CA GLN A 310 -23.02 17.81 12.75
C GLN A 310 -24.30 17.06 13.11
N TRP A 311 -24.15 16.02 13.94
CA TRP A 311 -25.16 15.68 14.91
C TRP A 311 -25.26 16.96 15.73
N ASP A 312 -25.92 17.97 15.16
CA ASP A 312 -26.64 18.92 15.94
C ASP A 312 -27.41 18.01 16.87
N GLY A 313 -27.09 18.09 18.15
CA GLY A 313 -28.00 17.73 19.20
C GLY A 313 -29.22 18.64 19.11
N GLY A 314 -29.84 18.74 17.93
CA GLY A 314 -31.21 19.13 17.75
C GLY A 314 -31.97 18.12 18.56
N ASN A 315 -32.35 18.56 19.76
CA ASN A 315 -33.60 18.22 20.41
C ASN A 315 -34.45 17.38 19.46
N GLY A 316 -34.42 16.06 19.67
CA GLY A 316 -35.49 15.20 19.21
C GLY A 316 -36.74 15.71 19.92
N GLY A 317 -37.40 16.69 19.30
CA GLY A 317 -38.79 16.96 19.57
C GLY A 317 -39.53 15.63 19.41
N PRO A 318 -40.49 15.34 20.28
CA PRO A 318 -41.24 14.09 20.22
C PRO A 318 -41.79 13.91 18.80
N PRO A 319 -41.79 12.67 18.27
CA PRO A 319 -42.39 12.40 16.97
C PRO A 319 -43.84 12.92 16.99
N PRO A 320 -44.31 13.55 15.89
CA PRO A 320 -45.72 13.93 15.81
C PRO A 320 -46.58 12.68 15.97
N PRO A 321 -47.75 12.78 16.64
CA PRO A 321 -48.68 11.68 16.72
C PRO A 321 -49.05 11.22 15.31
N ILE A 322 -49.04 9.91 15.11
CA ILE A 322 -49.59 9.28 13.92
C ILE A 322 -51.12 9.30 14.13
N GLU A 323 -51.81 10.12 13.34
CA GLU A 323 -53.27 10.03 13.15
C GLU A 323 -53.61 8.96 12.11
#